data_AF-A0A3D4CJU3-F1
#
_entry.id   AF-A0A3D4CJU3-F1
#
_cell.length_a   1.000
_cell.length_b   1.000
_cell.length_c   1.000
_cell.angle_alpha   90.00
_cell.angle_beta   90.00
_cell.angle_gamma   90.00
#
_symmetry.space_group_name_H-M   'P 1'
#
loop_
_entity.id
_entity.type
_entity.pdbx_description
1 polymer ?
#
loop_
_entity_poly.entity_id
_entity_poly.type
_entity_poly.pdbx_seq_one_letter_code
_entity_poly.pdbx_strand_id
1 'polypeptide(L)'
;MKIKQILFLTFLYFISIELVFSQCYNPEPIISGINNGGYYSIDVEVDENVTFFINVTEGDENGVTCENVFVTTGNVNNSIPTNAIQITQNSSNAYTINVDWTPTQPGSYCFDIVAYDDCPDCKENETTVQKAFCIEVRPNCIGVFQPIPGKRYVLSAWVKESTGFNVPNYIYPSIDISFPGTSISYNNIKASGKIIEGWQRIEYIFTIPSGATQMLLNLKSSDPMVDVFFDDIRLHPFDATMASYVYDFTTGKLLAQLDENNYATFYVYDDEGNLKLIKKETERGVMTIQEGRNAKHVH
;
A
#
# COMPACT_ATOMS: atom_id res chain seq x y z
N MET A 1 21.47 -24.59 -5.42
CA MET A 1 21.83 -23.55 -4.44
C MET A 1 20.65 -22.59 -4.39
N LYS A 2 19.60 -22.96 -3.65
CA LYS A 2 18.49 -22.03 -3.36
C LYS A 2 18.97 -21.08 -2.27
N ILE A 3 18.71 -19.80 -2.44
CA ILE A 3 19.17 -18.76 -1.52
C ILE A 3 18.48 -19.04 -0.19
N LYS A 4 19.29 -19.47 0.77
CA LYS A 4 18.89 -19.70 2.15
C LYS A 4 18.63 -18.35 2.82
N GLN A 5 17.50 -17.69 2.53
CA GLN A 5 16.80 -16.98 3.60
C GLN A 5 16.01 -18.04 4.37
N ILE A 6 16.76 -18.81 5.15
CA ILE A 6 16.19 -19.74 6.09
C ILE A 6 15.68 -18.92 7.28
N LEU A 7 14.37 -18.76 7.37
CA LEU A 7 13.75 -18.72 8.69
C LEU A 7 13.72 -20.18 9.17
N PHE A 8 14.72 -20.58 9.96
CA PHE A 8 14.74 -21.89 10.60
C PHE A 8 13.68 -21.82 11.70
N LEU A 9 12.49 -22.36 11.43
CA LEU A 9 11.56 -22.75 12.48
C LEU A 9 11.49 -24.28 12.46
N THR A 10 12.45 -24.88 13.14
CA THR A 10 12.40 -26.29 13.54
C THR A 10 11.15 -26.54 14.39
N PHE A 11 10.40 -27.58 14.01
CA PHE A 11 9.26 -28.17 14.71
C PHE A 11 8.07 -27.25 14.98
N LEU A 12 7.17 -27.13 13.99
CA LEU A 12 5.78 -26.73 14.24
C LEU A 12 4.89 -27.45 13.21
N TYR A 13 4.04 -28.35 13.68
CA TYR A 13 3.03 -29.08 12.88
C TYR A 13 2.05 -28.16 12.14
N PHE A 14 2.04 -26.87 12.51
CA PHE A 14 1.21 -25.82 11.96
C PHE A 14 1.98 -24.50 12.03
N ILE A 15 2.07 -23.79 10.90
CA ILE A 15 2.48 -22.38 10.88
C ILE A 15 1.27 -21.57 10.46
N SER A 16 0.80 -20.71 11.35
CA SER A 16 -0.25 -19.74 11.06
C SER A 16 0.38 -18.37 10.85
N ILE A 17 0.23 -17.82 9.65
CA ILE A 17 0.57 -16.43 9.36
C ILE A 17 -0.70 -15.62 9.59
N GLU A 18 -0.65 -14.73 10.57
CA GLU A 18 -1.74 -13.84 10.90
C GLU A 18 -1.55 -12.48 10.20
N LEU A 19 -2.54 -12.10 9.40
CA LEU A 19 -2.58 -10.81 8.74
C LEU A 19 -3.79 -10.04 9.28
N VAL A 20 -3.48 -9.02 10.08
CA VAL A 20 -4.49 -8.12 10.66
C VAL A 20 -4.68 -6.96 9.70
N PHE A 21 -5.93 -6.64 9.38
CA PHE A 21 -6.25 -5.46 8.57
C PHE A 21 -6.32 -4.25 9.52
N SER A 22 -5.17 -3.68 9.90
CA SER A 22 -5.12 -2.55 10.83
C SER A 22 -5.51 -1.22 10.19
N GLN A 23 -6.12 -0.33 10.97
CA GLN A 23 -6.45 1.05 10.64
C GLN A 23 -5.43 1.98 11.34
N CYS A 24 -4.59 2.73 10.62
CA CYS A 24 -3.60 3.69 11.16
C CYS A 24 -3.43 4.83 10.17
N TYR A 25 -3.24 6.13 10.52
CA TYR A 25 -3.71 7.41 9.87
C TYR A 25 -2.79 8.27 8.94
N ASN A 26 -3.26 8.70 7.76
CA ASN A 26 -2.72 9.69 6.81
C ASN A 26 -3.82 10.68 6.34
N PRO A 27 -3.71 11.99 6.62
CA PRO A 27 -4.58 13.01 6.02
C PRO A 27 -4.28 13.19 4.53
N GLU A 28 -5.25 12.86 3.66
CA GLU A 28 -5.30 13.45 2.32
C GLU A 28 -6.32 14.60 2.35
N PRO A 29 -5.92 15.85 2.05
CA PRO A 29 -6.85 16.97 1.97
C PRO A 29 -7.75 16.77 0.74
N ILE A 30 -9.07 16.72 0.93
CA ILE A 30 -10.04 16.73 -0.18
C ILE A 30 -10.74 18.09 -0.18
N ILE A 31 -10.42 18.90 -1.18
CA ILE A 31 -11.08 20.19 -1.38
C ILE A 31 -12.43 19.92 -2.06
N SER A 32 -13.52 20.02 -1.30
CA SER A 32 -14.88 20.03 -1.85
C SER A 32 -15.57 21.32 -1.43
N GLY A 33 -15.96 22.15 -2.40
CA GLY A 33 -16.64 23.41 -2.14
C GLY A 33 -17.99 23.47 -2.86
N ILE A 34 -18.99 23.99 -2.17
CA ILE A 34 -20.23 24.48 -2.79
C ILE A 34 -20.06 26.00 -2.88
N ASN A 35 -19.96 26.55 -4.09
CA ASN A 35 -20.06 28.00 -4.28
C ASN A 35 -21.52 28.40 -4.08
N ASN A 36 -21.84 28.96 -2.92
CA ASN A 36 -23.06 29.77 -2.79
C ASN A 36 -22.66 31.24 -3.00
N GLY A 37 -23.36 31.88 -3.94
CA GLY A 37 -22.98 33.11 -4.63
C GLY A 37 -22.39 34.24 -3.78
N GLY A 38 -21.45 34.97 -4.40
CA GLY A 38 -20.87 36.21 -3.94
C GLY A 38 -19.68 36.63 -4.82
N TYR A 39 -19.31 37.91 -4.77
CA TYR A 39 -18.29 38.59 -5.60
C TYR A 39 -16.84 38.14 -5.34
N TYR A 40 -16.59 37.02 -4.66
CA TYR A 40 -15.23 36.62 -4.27
C TYR A 40 -14.91 35.19 -4.73
N SER A 41 -13.71 34.97 -5.26
CA SER A 41 -13.15 33.63 -5.50
C SER A 41 -12.15 33.24 -4.41
N ILE A 42 -12.17 31.97 -4.01
CA ILE A 42 -11.25 31.40 -3.01
C ILE A 42 -10.41 30.31 -3.69
N ASP A 43 -9.15 30.61 -3.97
CA ASP A 43 -8.16 29.65 -4.50
C ASP A 43 -7.37 29.03 -3.36
N VAL A 44 -7.17 27.71 -3.40
CA VAL A 44 -6.52 26.95 -2.33
C VAL A 44 -5.40 26.06 -2.84
N GLU A 45 -4.20 26.28 -2.32
CA GLU A 45 -3.03 25.41 -2.51
C GLU A 45 -2.72 24.72 -1.17
N VAL A 46 -2.40 23.42 -1.22
CA VAL A 46 -2.08 22.61 -0.04
C VAL A 46 -0.70 22.00 -0.19
N ASP A 47 0.16 22.20 0.81
CA ASP A 47 1.50 21.62 0.84
C ASP A 47 1.54 20.26 1.56
N GLU A 48 2.72 19.65 1.59
CA GLU A 48 2.99 18.38 2.28
C GLU A 48 2.79 18.42 3.81
N ASN A 49 2.69 19.63 4.39
CA ASN A 49 2.44 19.87 5.81
C ASN A 49 0.98 20.27 6.08
N VAL A 50 0.09 20.15 5.09
CA VAL A 50 -1.34 20.52 5.19
C VAL A 50 -1.53 22.03 5.48
N THR A 51 -0.62 22.86 4.95
CA THR A 51 -0.75 24.32 4.98
C THR A 51 -1.67 24.79 3.84
N PHE A 52 -2.67 25.63 4.15
CA PHE A 52 -3.60 26.15 3.15
C PHE A 52 -3.28 27.60 2.77
N PHE A 53 -3.03 27.86 1.49
CA PHE A 53 -2.89 29.22 0.97
C PHE A 53 -4.21 29.67 0.38
N ILE A 54 -4.76 30.82 0.81
CA ILE A 54 -6.07 31.30 0.37
C ILE A 54 -5.98 32.68 -0.28
N ASN A 55 -6.13 32.73 -1.59
CA ASN A 55 -6.29 34.00 -2.27
C ASN A 55 -7.77 34.32 -2.38
N VAL A 56 -8.17 35.47 -1.83
CA VAL A 56 -9.51 36.03 -2.01
C VAL A 56 -9.42 37.08 -3.10
N THR A 57 -10.03 36.82 -4.25
CA THR A 57 -10.07 37.80 -5.34
C THR A 57 -11.46 38.41 -5.41
N GLU A 58 -11.54 39.74 -5.30
CA GLU A 58 -12.76 40.50 -5.55
C GLU A 58 -13.05 40.51 -7.07
N GLY A 59 -14.28 40.16 -7.44
CA GLY A 59 -14.79 40.24 -8.79
C GLY A 59 -15.34 41.62 -9.06
N ASP A 60 -14.70 42.35 -9.97
CA ASP A 60 -15.14 43.67 -10.41
C ASP A 60 -16.48 43.60 -11.15
N GLU A 61 -17.60 43.93 -10.48
CA GLU A 61 -18.78 44.44 -11.17
C GLU A 61 -19.35 45.66 -10.45
N ASN A 62 -19.36 46.81 -11.15
CA ASN A 62 -19.94 48.12 -10.80
C ASN A 62 -19.03 49.20 -10.20
N GLY A 63 -17.70 49.01 -10.14
CA GLY A 63 -16.78 50.09 -9.76
C GLY A 63 -16.88 50.54 -8.30
N VAL A 64 -17.43 49.67 -7.45
CA VAL A 64 -17.38 49.77 -5.99
C VAL A 64 -16.26 48.84 -5.56
N THR A 65 -15.16 49.39 -5.08
CA THR A 65 -14.06 48.63 -4.49
C THR A 65 -14.27 48.56 -2.98
N CYS A 66 -14.39 47.36 -2.45
CA CYS A 66 -14.44 47.10 -1.02
C CYS A 66 -13.03 47.32 -0.43
N GLU A 67 -12.86 48.31 0.46
CA GLU A 67 -11.52 48.67 0.97
C GLU A 67 -10.94 47.61 1.92
N ASN A 68 -11.77 46.80 2.58
CA ASN A 68 -11.33 45.80 3.55
C ASN A 68 -12.19 44.52 3.54
N VAL A 69 -11.66 43.46 2.93
CA VAL A 69 -12.20 42.10 3.12
C VAL A 69 -11.75 41.59 4.49
N PHE A 70 -12.57 40.79 5.16
CA PHE A 70 -12.23 40.08 6.40
C PHE A 70 -12.48 38.59 6.25
N VAL A 71 -11.59 37.77 6.79
CA VAL A 71 -11.69 36.31 6.74
C VAL A 71 -11.75 35.74 8.16
N THR A 72 -12.76 34.91 8.42
CA THR A 72 -12.95 34.20 9.69
C THR A 72 -13.25 32.71 9.44
N THR A 73 -13.18 31.91 10.50
CA THR A 73 -13.65 30.52 10.49
C THR A 73 -15.08 30.44 11.00
N GLY A 74 -15.91 29.65 10.31
CA GLY A 74 -17.31 29.43 10.64
C GLY A 74 -17.52 28.17 11.48
N ASN A 75 -18.37 27.24 11.00
CA ASN A 75 -18.58 25.97 11.68
C ASN A 75 -17.31 25.12 11.63
N VAL A 76 -16.98 24.51 12.76
CA VAL A 76 -15.89 23.54 12.86
C VAL A 76 -16.51 22.22 13.32
N ASN A 77 -16.55 21.25 12.42
CA ASN A 77 -17.06 19.91 12.73
C ASN A 77 -15.93 19.01 13.21
N ASN A 78 -16.28 18.01 14.03
CA ASN A 78 -15.38 16.93 14.46
C ASN A 78 -14.10 17.37 15.20
N SER A 79 -14.15 18.45 15.98
CA SER A 79 -13.13 18.79 16.98
C SER A 79 -11.76 19.25 16.44
N ILE A 80 -11.68 19.90 15.27
CA ILE A 80 -10.51 20.73 14.98
C ILE A 80 -10.51 21.85 16.04
N PRO A 81 -9.46 22.00 16.86
CA PRO A 81 -9.41 23.07 17.85
C PRO A 81 -9.42 24.43 17.15
N THR A 82 -10.25 25.38 17.57
CA THR A 82 -10.28 26.72 16.94
C THR A 82 -8.93 27.45 17.00
N ASN A 83 -8.12 27.15 18.02
CA ASN A 83 -6.75 27.65 18.15
C ASN A 83 -5.73 26.97 17.20
N ALA A 84 -6.10 25.87 16.53
CA ALA A 84 -5.25 25.26 15.52
C ALA A 84 -5.27 26.02 14.18
N ILE A 85 -6.29 26.86 13.97
CA ILE A 85 -6.47 27.60 12.72
C ILE A 85 -5.92 29.01 12.92
N GLN A 86 -4.86 29.34 12.18
CA GLN A 86 -4.18 30.62 12.26
C GLN A 86 -4.38 31.37 10.95
N ILE A 87 -5.10 32.48 10.99
CA ILE A 87 -5.36 33.35 9.85
C ILE A 87 -4.36 34.51 9.89
N THR A 88 -3.60 34.69 8.81
CA THR A 88 -2.65 35.79 8.65
C THR A 88 -3.05 36.63 7.45
N GLN A 89 -3.27 37.92 7.63
CA GLN A 89 -3.47 38.84 6.52
C GLN A 89 -2.10 39.22 5.93
N ASN A 90 -1.90 38.91 4.66
CA ASN A 90 -0.65 39.23 3.93
C ASN A 90 -0.74 40.58 3.23
N SER A 91 -1.94 40.96 2.77
CA SER A 91 -2.29 42.25 2.17
C SER A 91 -3.80 42.48 2.26
N SER A 92 -4.31 43.63 1.80
CA SER A 92 -5.74 43.99 1.90
C SER A 92 -6.70 42.86 1.50
N ASN A 93 -6.37 42.10 0.43
CA ASN A 93 -7.22 41.03 -0.10
C ASN A 93 -6.56 39.64 -0.10
N ALA A 94 -5.42 39.45 0.57
CA ALA A 94 -4.72 38.16 0.57
C ALA A 94 -4.51 37.63 1.98
N TYR A 95 -4.88 36.37 2.21
CA TYR A 95 -4.83 35.71 3.53
C TYR A 95 -4.11 34.35 3.45
N THR A 96 -3.33 34.00 4.46
CA THR A 96 -2.84 32.63 4.64
C THR A 96 -3.56 32.01 5.82
N ILE A 97 -4.01 30.77 5.68
CA ILE A 97 -4.61 30.02 6.78
C ILE A 97 -3.78 28.77 7.05
N ASN A 98 -3.05 28.81 8.16
CA ASN A 98 -2.30 27.65 8.62
C ASN A 98 -3.18 26.83 9.57
N VAL A 99 -3.28 25.53 9.32
CA VAL A 99 -3.93 24.60 10.24
C VAL A 99 -2.84 23.74 10.87
N ASP A 100 -2.39 24.15 12.07
CA ASP A 100 -1.38 23.41 12.83
C ASP A 100 -2.07 22.48 13.83
N TRP A 101 -2.50 21.31 13.32
CA TRP A 101 -3.17 20.31 14.13
C TRP A 101 -3.05 18.91 13.54
N THR A 102 -2.81 17.93 14.42
CA THR A 102 -2.74 16.52 14.05
C THR A 102 -3.98 15.77 14.54
N PRO A 103 -4.75 15.15 13.65
CA PRO A 103 -5.90 14.32 14.01
C PRO A 103 -5.45 13.05 14.74
N THR A 104 -6.19 12.67 15.79
CA THR A 104 -5.90 11.47 16.60
C THR A 104 -6.70 10.24 16.16
N GLN A 105 -7.66 10.40 15.24
CA GLN A 105 -8.58 9.38 14.73
C GLN A 105 -8.79 9.56 13.22
N PRO A 106 -9.31 8.56 12.48
CA PRO A 106 -9.64 8.71 11.08
C PRO A 106 -10.96 9.45 10.96
N GLY A 107 -11.17 10.10 9.83
CA GLY A 107 -12.44 10.72 9.50
C GLY A 107 -12.29 11.98 8.69
N SER A 108 -13.44 12.54 8.34
CA SER A 108 -13.55 13.83 7.69
C SER A 108 -13.59 14.93 8.75
N TYR A 109 -12.60 15.82 8.72
CA TYR A 109 -12.53 16.99 9.59
C TYR A 109 -12.73 18.23 8.76
N CYS A 110 -13.80 18.98 9.04
CA CYS A 110 -14.18 20.10 8.19
C CYS A 110 -14.26 21.41 8.96
N PHE A 111 -13.86 22.49 8.31
CA PHE A 111 -14.05 23.85 8.78
C PHE A 111 -14.54 24.74 7.63
N ASP A 112 -15.37 25.72 7.97
CA ASP A 112 -15.82 26.72 7.02
C ASP A 112 -14.90 27.93 7.05
N ILE A 113 -14.61 28.48 5.87
CA ILE A 113 -13.98 29.78 5.71
C ILE A 113 -15.06 30.75 5.24
N VAL A 114 -15.19 31.85 5.96
CA VAL A 114 -16.17 32.90 5.71
C VAL A 114 -15.39 34.17 5.39
N ALA A 115 -15.54 34.66 4.16
CA ALA A 115 -15.08 35.98 3.75
C ALA A 115 -16.27 36.94 3.74
N TYR A 116 -16.12 38.09 4.37
CA TYR A 116 -17.13 39.16 4.36
C TYR A 116 -16.45 40.51 4.21
N ASP A 117 -17.18 41.48 3.70
CA ASP A 117 -16.72 42.85 3.57
C ASP A 117 -17.49 43.78 4.53
N ASP A 118 -16.80 44.83 5.02
CA ASP A 118 -17.37 45.88 5.86
C ASP A 118 -17.66 47.12 4.99
N CYS A 119 -18.60 46.96 4.06
CA CYS A 119 -19.10 48.05 3.23
C CYS A 119 -20.44 48.56 3.77
N PRO A 120 -20.48 49.77 4.37
CA PRO A 120 -21.70 50.33 4.94
C PRO A 120 -22.79 50.65 3.89
N ASP A 121 -22.39 50.86 2.64
CA ASP A 121 -23.28 51.23 1.52
C ASP A 121 -23.74 50.03 0.68
N CYS A 122 -23.23 48.83 0.96
CA CYS A 122 -23.56 47.61 0.25
C CYS A 122 -24.84 47.02 0.85
N LYS A 123 -25.82 46.63 0.00
CA LYS A 123 -27.09 46.07 0.49
C LYS A 123 -26.81 44.82 1.34
N GLU A 124 -27.35 44.83 2.56
CA GLU A 124 -27.00 44.00 3.73
C GLU A 124 -27.00 42.46 3.58
N ASN A 125 -27.20 41.88 2.39
CA ASN A 125 -27.41 40.44 2.22
C ASN A 125 -26.56 39.76 1.12
N GLU A 126 -25.56 40.41 0.53
CA GLU A 126 -24.84 39.85 -0.66
C GLU A 126 -23.29 39.79 -0.57
N THR A 127 -22.67 40.09 0.57
CA THR A 127 -21.20 40.24 0.65
C THR A 127 -20.46 39.11 1.36
N THR A 128 -21.14 38.03 1.74
CA THR A 128 -20.50 36.92 2.46
C THR A 128 -20.32 35.69 1.57
N VAL A 129 -19.08 35.25 1.36
CA VAL A 129 -18.76 33.96 0.72
C VAL A 129 -18.35 32.96 1.78
N GLN A 130 -19.01 31.80 1.80
CA GLN A 130 -18.67 30.68 2.67
C GLN A 130 -18.21 29.49 1.84
N LYS A 131 -17.05 28.93 2.17
CA LYS A 131 -16.52 27.71 1.55
C LYS A 131 -16.09 26.73 2.62
N ALA A 132 -16.66 25.53 2.57
CA ALA A 132 -16.27 24.43 3.43
C ALA A 132 -14.97 23.79 2.93
N PHE A 133 -14.11 23.40 3.87
CA PHE A 133 -12.86 22.69 3.62
C PHE A 133 -12.82 21.46 4.50
N CYS A 134 -12.47 20.31 3.91
CA CYS A 134 -12.41 19.05 4.61
C CYS A 134 -11.04 18.39 4.45
N ILE A 135 -10.49 17.91 5.56
CA ILE A 135 -9.29 17.07 5.61
C ILE A 135 -9.78 15.64 5.84
N GLU A 136 -9.49 14.75 4.88
CA GLU A 136 -9.86 13.35 4.99
C GLU A 136 -8.69 12.56 5.53
N VAL A 137 -8.79 12.21 6.81
CA VAL A 137 -7.77 11.42 7.50
C VAL A 137 -8.07 9.96 7.23
N ARG A 138 -7.43 9.45 6.19
CA ARG A 138 -7.41 8.04 5.88
C ARG A 138 -6.43 7.34 6.79
N PRO A 139 -6.33 6.01 6.70
CA PRO A 139 -5.19 5.29 7.24
C PRO A 139 -3.82 5.50 6.48
N ASN A 140 -2.70 5.88 7.13
CA ASN A 140 -1.29 5.66 6.78
C ASN A 140 -0.88 4.18 6.92
N CYS A 141 -0.65 3.56 5.75
CA CYS A 141 -0.42 2.13 5.61
C CYS A 141 0.97 1.79 5.06
N ILE A 142 1.92 2.73 5.10
CA ILE A 142 3.27 2.46 4.58
C ILE A 142 3.95 1.43 5.49
N GLY A 143 4.09 0.19 4.99
CA GLY A 143 4.88 -0.87 5.60
C GLY A 143 4.11 -2.09 6.13
N VAL A 144 2.78 -2.10 6.11
CA VAL A 144 1.97 -3.25 6.55
C VAL A 144 1.09 -3.75 5.41
N PHE A 145 1.19 -5.05 5.10
CA PHE A 145 0.34 -5.66 4.08
C PHE A 145 -1.13 -5.66 4.53
N GLN A 146 -1.96 -4.85 3.89
CA GLN A 146 -3.39 -4.69 4.22
C GLN A 146 -4.28 -5.07 3.04
N PRO A 147 -4.75 -6.33 2.99
CA PRO A 147 -5.74 -6.74 2.02
C PRO A 147 -7.07 -5.98 2.14
N ILE A 148 -7.72 -5.76 1.00
CA ILE A 148 -9.00 -5.05 0.90
C ILE A 148 -10.14 -6.08 0.83
N PRO A 149 -11.08 -6.09 1.80
CA PRO A 149 -12.29 -6.91 1.73
C PRO A 149 -13.07 -6.71 0.44
N GLY A 150 -13.62 -7.80 -0.11
CA GLY A 150 -14.32 -7.82 -1.39
C GLY A 150 -13.42 -7.81 -2.63
N LYS A 151 -12.09 -7.70 -2.49
CA LYS A 151 -11.14 -7.79 -3.60
C LYS A 151 -10.58 -9.20 -3.76
N ARG A 152 -10.14 -9.49 -4.98
CA ARG A 152 -9.52 -10.76 -5.37
C ARG A 152 -8.01 -10.70 -5.18
N TYR A 153 -7.45 -11.80 -4.70
CA TYR A 153 -6.02 -11.98 -4.45
C TYR A 153 -5.52 -13.30 -5.02
N VAL A 154 -4.23 -13.35 -5.33
CA VAL A 154 -3.49 -14.56 -5.71
C VAL A 154 -2.56 -14.94 -4.57
N LEU A 155 -2.72 -16.15 -4.04
CA LEU A 155 -1.78 -16.80 -3.14
C LEU A 155 -0.91 -17.76 -3.96
N SER A 156 0.41 -17.73 -3.76
CA SER A 156 1.30 -18.78 -4.26
C SER A 156 2.38 -19.16 -3.26
N ALA A 157 2.88 -20.39 -3.35
CA ALA A 157 3.99 -20.90 -2.55
C ALA A 157 4.68 -22.07 -3.25
N TRP A 158 5.98 -22.26 -3.03
CA TRP A 158 6.66 -23.50 -3.36
C TRP A 158 6.57 -24.47 -2.18
N VAL A 159 6.24 -25.73 -2.45
CA VAL A 159 6.16 -26.78 -1.42
C VAL A 159 6.99 -28.01 -1.77
N LYS A 160 7.45 -28.71 -0.73
CA LYS A 160 8.22 -29.94 -0.85
C LYS A 160 7.85 -30.92 0.26
N GLU A 161 7.87 -32.21 -0.06
CA GLU A 161 7.74 -33.30 0.91
C GLU A 161 9.10 -33.96 1.18
N SER A 162 9.32 -34.46 2.39
CA SER A 162 10.54 -35.21 2.72
C SER A 162 10.60 -36.60 2.10
N THR A 163 9.44 -37.20 1.80
CA THR A 163 9.29 -38.60 1.36
C THR A 163 8.77 -38.76 -0.07
N GLY A 164 8.29 -37.69 -0.72
CA GLY A 164 7.60 -37.71 -2.02
C GLY A 164 8.49 -37.87 -3.26
N PHE A 165 9.44 -38.81 -3.26
CA PHE A 165 10.25 -39.07 -4.45
C PHE A 165 9.40 -39.76 -5.54
N ASN A 166 9.32 -39.16 -6.73
CA ASN A 166 8.64 -39.67 -7.95
C ASN A 166 7.10 -39.73 -7.92
N VAL A 167 6.42 -38.87 -7.15
CA VAL A 167 4.98 -38.67 -7.30
C VAL A 167 4.67 -37.58 -8.33
N PRO A 168 3.54 -37.64 -9.05
CA PRO A 168 3.16 -36.57 -9.97
C PRO A 168 2.70 -35.30 -9.24
N ASN A 169 2.19 -35.45 -8.00
CA ASN A 169 1.78 -34.33 -7.14
C ASN A 169 2.05 -34.67 -5.68
N TYR A 170 2.46 -33.66 -4.91
CA TYR A 170 2.48 -33.69 -3.46
C TYR A 170 1.07 -33.60 -2.90
N ILE A 171 0.74 -34.51 -1.99
CA ILE A 171 -0.61 -34.67 -1.42
C ILE A 171 -0.69 -34.25 0.04
N TYR A 172 0.45 -34.12 0.72
CA TYR A 172 0.52 -33.76 2.14
C TYR A 172 0.51 -32.25 2.39
N PRO A 173 1.31 -31.40 1.70
CA PRO A 173 1.27 -29.97 1.94
C PRO A 173 -0.08 -29.39 1.50
N SER A 174 -0.65 -28.52 2.33
CA SER A 174 -1.81 -27.70 1.97
C SER A 174 -1.78 -26.36 2.68
N ILE A 175 -2.47 -25.38 2.09
CA ILE A 175 -2.75 -24.10 2.72
C ILE A 175 -4.25 -23.98 2.97
N ASP A 176 -4.62 -23.55 4.18
CA ASP A 176 -5.99 -23.13 4.49
C ASP A 176 -6.00 -21.61 4.73
N ILE A 177 -7.00 -20.93 4.16
CA ILE A 177 -7.26 -19.51 4.34
C ILE A 177 -8.55 -19.37 5.14
N SER A 178 -8.49 -18.74 6.30
CA SER A 178 -9.67 -18.44 7.10
C SER A 178 -9.75 -16.97 7.47
N PHE A 179 -10.98 -16.50 7.71
CA PHE A 179 -11.28 -15.13 8.08
C PHE A 179 -12.08 -15.16 9.38
N PRO A 180 -11.45 -14.94 10.54
CA PRO A 180 -12.14 -14.90 11.82
C PRO A 180 -13.30 -13.90 11.80
N GLY A 181 -14.45 -14.30 12.36
CA GLY A 181 -15.68 -13.50 12.30
C GLY A 181 -16.50 -13.68 11.02
N THR A 182 -16.04 -14.48 10.04
CA THR A 182 -16.81 -14.85 8.84
C THR A 182 -16.98 -16.37 8.75
N SER A 183 -18.02 -16.83 8.05
CA SER A 183 -18.24 -18.26 7.75
C SER A 183 -17.49 -18.75 6.50
N ILE A 184 -16.89 -17.85 5.73
CA ILE A 184 -16.17 -18.17 4.50
C ILE A 184 -14.74 -18.59 4.86
N SER A 185 -14.29 -19.71 4.28
CA SER A 185 -12.92 -20.20 4.36
C SER A 185 -12.57 -20.98 3.09
N TYR A 186 -11.29 -21.07 2.77
CA TYR A 186 -10.75 -21.85 1.66
C TYR A 186 -9.82 -22.91 2.24
N ASN A 187 -10.18 -24.18 2.14
CA ASN A 187 -9.46 -25.27 2.80
C ASN A 187 -8.85 -26.21 1.78
N ASN A 188 -7.78 -26.88 2.18
CA ASN A 188 -7.08 -27.90 1.43
C ASN A 188 -6.57 -27.43 0.06
N ILE A 189 -6.01 -26.22 -0.01
CA ILE A 189 -5.38 -25.71 -1.23
C ILE A 189 -4.09 -26.51 -1.47
N LYS A 190 -4.08 -27.29 -2.55
CA LYS A 190 -3.00 -28.24 -2.88
C LYS A 190 -2.05 -27.73 -3.96
N ALA A 191 -0.87 -28.35 -4.01
CA ALA A 191 0.09 -28.12 -5.07
C ALA A 191 -0.37 -28.75 -6.38
N SER A 192 0.06 -28.16 -7.49
CA SER A 192 -0.21 -28.65 -8.84
C SER A 192 0.91 -28.30 -9.80
N GLY A 193 0.86 -28.85 -11.00
CA GLY A 193 1.90 -28.66 -12.01
C GLY A 193 3.11 -29.58 -11.80
N LYS A 194 4.23 -29.27 -12.44
CA LYS A 194 5.42 -30.13 -12.40
C LYS A 194 6.19 -29.96 -11.09
N ILE A 195 6.76 -31.06 -10.61
CA ILE A 195 7.77 -31.04 -9.55
C ILE A 195 9.11 -30.70 -10.20
N ILE A 196 9.71 -29.59 -9.79
CA ILE A 196 10.97 -29.06 -10.30
C ILE A 196 11.98 -29.08 -9.16
N GLU A 197 13.02 -29.91 -9.31
CA GLU A 197 14.05 -30.11 -8.26
C GLU A 197 13.48 -30.44 -6.87
N GLY A 198 12.39 -31.20 -6.83
CA GLY A 198 11.70 -31.60 -5.60
C GLY A 198 10.80 -30.52 -5.00
N TRP A 199 10.49 -29.45 -5.73
CA TRP A 199 9.53 -28.42 -5.33
C TRP A 199 8.35 -28.39 -6.28
N GLN A 200 7.15 -28.21 -5.76
CA GLN A 200 5.91 -28.09 -6.53
C GLN A 200 5.18 -26.81 -6.13
N ARG A 201 4.47 -26.18 -7.06
CA ARG A 201 3.83 -24.88 -6.83
C ARG A 201 2.40 -25.05 -6.33
N ILE A 202 2.03 -24.30 -5.30
CA ILE A 202 0.65 -23.95 -4.96
C ILE A 202 0.35 -22.59 -5.60
N GLU A 203 -0.76 -22.47 -6.30
CA GLU A 203 -1.29 -21.19 -6.78
C GLU A 203 -2.82 -21.21 -6.64
N TYR A 204 -3.39 -20.19 -6.00
CA TYR A 204 -4.81 -20.14 -5.73
C TYR A 204 -5.34 -18.71 -5.75
N ILE A 205 -6.46 -18.52 -6.44
CA ILE A 205 -7.15 -17.24 -6.52
C ILE A 205 -8.36 -17.28 -5.60
N PHE A 206 -8.48 -16.31 -4.71
CA PHE A 206 -9.58 -16.22 -3.77
C PHE A 206 -10.09 -14.79 -3.63
N THR A 207 -11.28 -14.64 -3.05
CA THR A 207 -11.87 -13.33 -2.75
C THR A 207 -11.93 -13.17 -1.24
N ILE A 208 -11.47 -12.04 -0.74
CA ILE A 208 -11.59 -11.74 0.69
C ILE A 208 -13.05 -11.41 0.99
N PRO A 209 -13.71 -12.06 1.96
CA PRO A 209 -15.10 -11.77 2.33
C PRO A 209 -15.32 -10.30 2.67
N SER A 210 -16.48 -9.75 2.30
CA SER A 210 -16.90 -8.43 2.78
C SER A 210 -16.97 -8.40 4.31
N GLY A 211 -16.37 -7.40 4.94
CA GLY A 211 -16.36 -7.27 6.41
C GLY A 211 -15.32 -8.12 7.14
N ALA A 212 -14.48 -8.87 6.42
CA ALA A 212 -13.31 -9.51 7.04
C ALA A 212 -12.38 -8.44 7.62
N THR A 213 -11.95 -8.61 8.87
CA THR A 213 -10.99 -7.72 9.56
C THR A 213 -9.63 -8.39 9.76
N GLN A 214 -9.55 -9.69 9.49
CA GLN A 214 -8.38 -10.52 9.70
C GLN A 214 -8.39 -11.68 8.71
N MET A 215 -7.21 -12.15 8.34
CA MET A 215 -7.01 -13.36 7.54
C MET A 215 -5.88 -14.19 8.14
N LEU A 216 -6.11 -15.50 8.21
CA LEU A 216 -5.15 -16.49 8.67
C LEU A 216 -4.77 -17.39 7.50
N LEU A 217 -3.48 -17.50 7.22
CA LEU A 217 -2.92 -18.50 6.31
C LEU A 217 -2.31 -19.62 7.15
N ASN A 218 -2.90 -20.81 7.09
CA ASN A 218 -2.43 -21.97 7.83
C ASN A 218 -1.70 -22.91 6.86
N LEU A 219 -0.39 -23.02 7.03
CA LEU A 219 0.47 -23.96 6.31
C LEU A 219 0.43 -25.30 7.05
N LYS A 220 0.01 -26.36 6.36
CA LYS A 220 -0.29 -27.66 6.97
C LYS A 220 0.41 -28.80 6.25
N SER A 221 0.81 -29.81 7.02
CA SER A 221 0.93 -31.19 6.53
C SER A 221 -0.35 -31.94 6.89
N SER A 222 -0.98 -32.60 5.93
CA SER A 222 -2.14 -33.46 6.22
C SER A 222 -1.76 -34.82 6.81
N ASP A 223 -0.47 -35.13 6.92
CA ASP A 223 0.05 -36.33 7.58
C ASP A 223 1.09 -35.95 8.64
N PRO A 224 0.86 -36.27 9.93
CA PRO A 224 1.78 -35.92 11.00
C PRO A 224 3.12 -36.66 10.95
N MET A 225 3.27 -37.68 10.10
CA MET A 225 4.53 -38.41 9.93
C MET A 225 5.35 -37.91 8.74
N VAL A 226 4.83 -36.97 7.95
CA VAL A 226 5.50 -36.43 6.76
C VAL A 226 5.85 -34.96 6.97
N ASP A 227 7.15 -34.70 6.98
CA ASP A 227 7.67 -33.34 6.94
C ASP A 227 7.39 -32.69 5.59
N VAL A 228 6.83 -31.48 5.65
CA VAL A 228 6.60 -30.63 4.49
C VAL A 228 7.33 -29.31 4.67
N PHE A 229 7.79 -28.75 3.56
CA PHE A 229 8.52 -27.49 3.51
C PHE A 229 7.77 -26.51 2.62
N PHE A 230 7.73 -25.25 3.01
CA PHE A 230 7.16 -24.14 2.25
C PHE A 230 8.25 -23.09 2.01
N ASP A 231 8.28 -22.51 0.83
CA ASP A 231 9.21 -21.45 0.45
C ASP A 231 8.52 -20.46 -0.50
N ASP A 232 9.08 -19.25 -0.62
CA ASP A 232 8.61 -18.16 -1.50
C ASP A 232 7.08 -17.94 -1.47
N ILE A 233 6.50 -17.83 -0.28
CA ILE A 233 5.07 -17.54 -0.11
C ILE A 233 4.78 -16.11 -0.57
N ARG A 234 3.83 -15.96 -1.49
CA ARG A 234 3.40 -14.68 -2.04
C ARG A 234 1.92 -14.50 -1.93
N LEU A 235 1.52 -13.27 -1.66
CA LEU A 235 0.14 -12.85 -1.68
C LEU A 235 0.06 -11.43 -2.26
N HIS A 236 -0.67 -11.27 -3.36
CA HIS A 236 -0.83 -9.98 -4.03
C HIS A 236 -2.22 -9.84 -4.65
N PRO A 237 -2.69 -8.60 -4.95
CA PRO A 237 -3.95 -8.39 -5.66
C PRO A 237 -3.98 -9.12 -7.00
N PHE A 238 -5.18 -9.57 -7.40
CA PHE A 238 -5.38 -10.30 -8.66
C PHE A 238 -4.98 -9.48 -9.89
N ASP A 239 -5.25 -8.17 -9.87
CA ASP A 239 -4.93 -7.25 -10.97
C ASP A 239 -3.51 -6.65 -10.84
N ALA A 240 -2.62 -7.28 -10.07
CA ALA A 240 -1.25 -6.84 -9.87
C ALA A 240 -0.24 -7.93 -10.26
N THR A 241 0.92 -7.50 -10.75
CA THR A 241 2.09 -8.37 -10.97
C THR A 241 3.08 -8.20 -9.83
N MET A 242 3.66 -9.31 -9.35
CA MET A 242 4.68 -9.29 -8.29
C MET A 242 6.01 -9.81 -8.83
N ALA A 243 7.07 -9.01 -8.69
CA ALA A 243 8.45 -9.43 -8.91
C ALA A 243 9.24 -9.20 -7.62
N SER A 244 10.11 -10.16 -7.27
CA SER A 244 10.95 -10.07 -6.07
C SER A 244 12.42 -10.09 -6.45
N TYR A 245 13.23 -9.34 -5.71
CA TYR A 245 14.67 -9.24 -5.91
C TYR A 245 15.39 -9.63 -4.62
N VAL A 246 16.31 -10.56 -4.72
CA VAL A 246 17.08 -11.08 -3.59
C VAL A 246 18.51 -10.57 -3.73
N TYR A 247 18.97 -9.81 -2.74
CA TYR A 247 20.31 -9.23 -2.73
C TYR A 247 21.19 -9.91 -1.70
N ASP A 248 22.48 -10.00 -2.01
CA ASP A 248 23.51 -10.34 -1.03
C ASP A 248 23.66 -9.19 -0.03
N PHE A 249 23.51 -9.46 1.26
CA PHE A 249 23.50 -8.42 2.28
C PHE A 249 24.85 -7.73 2.48
N THR A 250 25.96 -8.38 2.10
CA THR A 250 27.31 -7.85 2.29
C THR A 250 27.74 -7.01 1.11
N THR A 251 27.47 -7.50 -0.10
CA THR A 251 27.96 -6.93 -1.36
C THR A 251 26.91 -6.10 -2.10
N GLY A 252 25.64 -6.20 -1.72
CA GLY A 252 24.51 -5.54 -2.39
C GLY A 252 24.21 -6.10 -3.79
N LYS A 253 24.84 -7.22 -4.19
CA LYS A 253 24.66 -7.79 -5.53
C LYS A 253 23.33 -8.53 -5.62
N LEU A 254 22.68 -8.41 -6.77
CA LEU A 254 21.46 -9.16 -7.08
C LEU A 254 21.81 -10.65 -7.21
N LEU A 255 21.31 -11.50 -6.32
CA LEU A 255 21.54 -12.94 -6.34
C LEU A 255 20.43 -13.69 -7.10
N ALA A 256 19.19 -13.25 -6.96
CA ALA A 256 18.08 -13.80 -7.70
C ALA A 256 16.99 -12.77 -7.96
N GLN A 257 16.28 -12.98 -9.06
CA GLN A 257 15.02 -12.32 -9.37
C GLN A 257 13.95 -13.40 -9.53
N LEU A 258 12.86 -13.28 -8.80
CA LEU A 258 11.72 -14.16 -8.94
C LEU A 258 10.64 -13.44 -9.75
N ASP A 259 10.25 -13.99 -10.91
CA ASP A 259 9.33 -13.37 -11.86
C ASP A 259 7.85 -13.44 -11.43
N GLU A 260 6.93 -12.96 -12.28
CA GLU A 260 5.49 -12.91 -12.01
C GLU A 260 4.86 -14.29 -11.73
N ASN A 261 5.50 -15.37 -12.20
CA ASN A 261 5.06 -16.75 -12.00
C ASN A 261 5.81 -17.44 -10.86
N ASN A 262 6.65 -16.70 -10.13
CA ASN A 262 7.53 -17.17 -9.06
C ASN A 262 8.63 -18.14 -9.55
N TYR A 263 9.04 -18.02 -10.82
CA TYR A 263 10.24 -18.71 -11.33
C TYR A 263 11.49 -17.85 -11.09
N ALA A 264 12.55 -18.50 -10.63
CA ALA A 264 13.80 -17.84 -10.27
C ALA A 264 14.76 -17.66 -11.45
N THR A 265 15.30 -16.45 -11.61
CA THR A 265 16.52 -16.17 -12.36
C THR A 265 17.65 -15.93 -11.37
N PHE A 266 18.70 -16.74 -11.42
CA PHE A 266 19.85 -16.70 -10.52
C PHE A 266 21.04 -16.04 -11.20
N TYR A 267 21.72 -15.16 -10.47
CA TYR A 267 22.93 -14.48 -10.88
C TYR A 267 24.10 -15.01 -10.05
N VAL A 268 25.06 -15.65 -10.71
CA VAL A 268 26.22 -16.27 -10.06
C VAL A 268 27.46 -15.44 -10.38
N TYR A 269 28.16 -15.03 -9.34
CA TYR A 269 29.38 -14.22 -9.45
C TYR A 269 30.63 -15.08 -9.18
N ASP A 270 31.78 -14.68 -9.73
CA ASP A 270 33.10 -15.21 -9.35
C ASP A 270 33.66 -14.54 -8.08
N ASP A 271 34.81 -15.01 -7.60
CA ASP A 271 35.44 -14.54 -6.36
C ASP A 271 35.93 -13.08 -6.48
N GLU A 272 36.25 -12.64 -7.69
CA GLU A 272 36.55 -11.25 -8.03
C GLU A 272 35.29 -10.38 -8.15
N GLY A 273 34.12 -11.00 -8.12
CA GLY A 273 32.84 -10.35 -8.08
C GLY A 273 32.20 -10.02 -9.43
N ASN A 274 32.73 -10.55 -10.54
CA ASN A 274 32.15 -10.40 -11.87
C ASN A 274 31.02 -11.41 -12.10
N LEU A 275 30.04 -11.04 -12.92
CA LEU A 275 28.95 -11.96 -13.27
C LEU A 275 29.50 -13.11 -14.13
N LYS A 276 29.45 -14.31 -13.57
CA LYS A 276 29.95 -15.54 -14.19
C LYS A 276 28.87 -16.26 -14.97
N LEU A 277 27.66 -16.36 -14.41
CA LEU A 277 26.62 -17.21 -14.98
C LEU A 277 25.21 -16.74 -14.60
N ILE A 278 24.28 -16.80 -15.54
CA ILE A 278 22.85 -16.59 -15.30
C ILE A 278 22.13 -17.92 -15.50
N LYS A 279 21.38 -18.34 -14.50
CA LYS A 279 20.48 -19.51 -14.59
C LYS A 279 19.03 -19.06 -14.50
N LYS A 280 18.12 -19.77 -15.13
CA LYS A 280 16.68 -19.57 -14.97
C LYS A 280 15.98 -20.88 -14.71
N GLU A 281 15.14 -20.88 -13.70
CA GLU A 281 14.19 -21.95 -13.45
C GLU A 281 13.12 -21.94 -14.54
N THR A 282 12.85 -23.10 -15.08
CA THR A 282 11.82 -23.33 -16.08
C THR A 282 11.03 -24.58 -15.69
N GLU A 283 9.91 -24.82 -16.36
CA GLU A 283 9.18 -26.08 -16.22
C GLU A 283 10.01 -27.35 -16.51
N ARG A 284 11.18 -27.21 -17.16
CA ARG A 284 12.09 -28.31 -17.49
C ARG A 284 13.29 -28.38 -16.53
N GLY A 285 13.28 -27.61 -15.45
CA GLY A 285 14.41 -27.46 -14.53
C GLY A 285 15.17 -26.16 -14.73
N VAL A 286 16.24 -26.00 -13.96
CA VAL A 286 17.11 -24.83 -14.00
C VAL A 286 18.05 -24.92 -15.20
N MET A 287 17.92 -23.97 -16.12
CA MET A 287 18.71 -23.88 -17.34
C MET A 287 19.71 -22.72 -17.23
N THR A 288 20.94 -22.92 -17.70
CA THR A 288 21.88 -21.81 -17.88
C THR A 288 21.46 -21.00 -19.10
N ILE A 289 21.17 -19.71 -18.92
CA ILE A 289 20.82 -18.80 -20.01
C ILE A 289 22.07 -18.13 -20.58
N GLN A 290 23.04 -17.82 -19.72
CA GLN A 290 24.26 -17.11 -20.13
C GLN A 290 25.45 -17.57 -19.29
N GLU A 291 26.59 -17.77 -19.95
CA GLU A 291 27.88 -18.06 -19.33
C GLU A 291 28.90 -17.00 -19.78
N GLY A 292 29.52 -16.31 -18.82
CA GLY A 292 30.59 -15.35 -19.08
C GLY A 292 31.92 -16.07 -19.27
N ARG A 293 32.50 -16.00 -20.48
CA ARG A 293 33.87 -16.47 -20.73
C ARG A 293 34.85 -15.30 -20.62
N ASN A 294 35.50 -15.15 -19.47
CA ASN A 294 36.70 -14.33 -19.40
C ASN A 294 37.88 -15.15 -19.94
N ALA A 295 38.15 -15.06 -21.25
CA ALA A 295 39.39 -15.57 -21.82
C ALA A 295 40.54 -14.62 -21.40
N LYS A 296 41.28 -14.96 -20.34
CA LYS A 296 42.60 -14.38 -20.13
C LYS A 296 43.51 -14.91 -21.24
N HIS A 297 43.72 -14.09 -22.27
CA HIS A 297 44.77 -14.35 -23.26
C HIS A 297 46.11 -14.15 -22.54
N VAL A 298 46.77 -15.25 -22.21
CA VAL A 298 48.15 -15.23 -21.72
C VAL A 298 49.05 -14.99 -22.95
N HIS A 299 49.80 -13.89 -22.94
CA HIS A 299 50.91 -13.63 -23.85
C HIS A 299 52.22 -14.02 -23.17
#